data_AF-I4WGG9-F1
#
_entry.id   AF-I4WGG9-F1
#
_cell.length_a   1.000
_cell.length_b   1.000
_cell.length_c   1.000
_cell.angle_alpha   90.00
_cell.angle_beta   90.00
_cell.angle_gamma   90.00
#
_symmetry.space_group_name_H-M   'P 1'
#
loop_
_entity.id
_entity.type
_entity.pdbx_description
1 polymer ?
#
loop_
_entity_poly.entity_id
_entity_poly.type
_entity_poly.pdbx_seq_one_letter_code
_entity_poly.pdbx_strand_id
1 'polypeptide(L)' 'PQLKRVVVGGDGELADPHGYFQAAWALPQGSWALLRPDGYLAAVVDADHAGAMRRWLGQMLGEACCIGPYR' A
#
# COMPACT_ATOMS: atom_id res chain seq x y z
N PRO A 1 -3.20 -8.88 -10.83
CA PRO A 1 -3.76 -8.53 -9.50
C PRO A 1 -4.12 -7.04 -9.50
N GLN A 2 -5.27 -6.64 -8.94
CA GLN A 2 -5.70 -5.24 -8.92
C GLN A 2 -5.20 -4.55 -7.66
N LEU A 3 -4.58 -3.38 -7.81
CA LEU A 3 -4.13 -2.56 -6.68
C LEU A 3 -5.35 -1.85 -6.06
N LYS A 4 -5.60 -2.09 -4.77
CA LYS A 4 -6.61 -1.37 -4.01
C LYS A 4 -5.94 -0.28 -3.17
N ARG A 5 -6.42 0.96 -3.30
CA ARG A 5 -6.08 2.05 -2.39
C ARG A 5 -7.13 2.12 -1.29
N VAL A 6 -6.68 2.34 -0.05
CA VAL A 6 -7.53 2.62 1.11
C VAL A 6 -6.88 3.77 1.88
N VAL A 7 -7.65 4.80 2.19
CA VAL A 7 -7.24 5.93 3.03
C VAL A 7 -7.77 5.70 4.44
N VAL A 8 -6.89 5.83 5.42
CA VAL A 8 -7.23 5.71 6.85
C VAL A 8 -7.13 7.09 7.50
N GLY A 9 -8.18 7.55 8.17
CA GLY A 9 -8.23 8.86 8.82
C GLY A 9 -9.54 9.62 8.59
N GLY A 10 -9.57 10.89 8.99
CA GLY A 10 -10.78 11.70 9.19
C GLY A 10 -11.77 11.76 8.01
N ASP A 11 -11.28 11.75 6.78
CA ASP A 11 -12.10 11.76 5.55
C ASP A 11 -11.85 10.52 4.66
N GLY A 12 -11.18 9.49 5.21
CA GLY A 12 -10.80 8.29 4.48
C GLY A 12 -11.90 7.22 4.45
N GLU A 13 -11.72 6.17 3.65
CA GLU A 13 -12.63 5.03 3.63
C GLU A 13 -12.67 4.27 4.98
N LEU A 14 -11.62 4.38 5.79
CA LEU A 14 -11.54 3.81 7.13
C LEU A 14 -11.21 4.90 8.16
N ALA A 15 -11.96 4.95 9.25
CA ALA A 15 -11.61 5.78 10.40
C ALA A 15 -10.80 4.96 11.43
N ASP A 16 -9.88 5.61 12.14
CA ASP A 16 -9.18 5.04 13.30
C ASP A 16 -9.50 5.81 14.60
N PRO A 17 -10.77 5.84 15.04
CA PRO A 17 -11.21 6.71 16.16
C PRO A 17 -10.60 6.33 17.50
N HIS A 18 -10.14 5.08 17.65
CA HIS A 18 -9.54 4.56 18.88
C HIS A 18 -8.02 4.38 18.79
N GLY A 19 -7.41 4.72 17.65
CA GLY A 19 -5.96 4.59 17.46
C GLY A 19 -5.46 3.14 17.36
N TYR A 20 -6.33 2.16 17.13
CA TYR A 20 -5.93 0.75 17.05
C TYR A 20 -5.12 0.46 15.80
N PHE A 21 -5.48 1.07 14.68
CA PHE A 21 -4.69 0.94 13.46
C PHE A 21 -3.31 1.57 13.65
N GLN A 22 -3.26 2.77 14.23
CA GLN A 22 -1.98 3.44 14.52
C GLN A 22 -1.12 2.66 15.51
N ALA A 23 -1.72 2.09 16.56
CA ALA A 23 -0.99 1.28 17.53
C ALA A 23 -0.41 -0.02 16.92
N ALA A 24 -1.14 -0.64 15.99
CA ALA A 24 -0.71 -1.88 15.37
C ALA A 24 0.39 -1.66 14.31
N TRP A 25 0.27 -0.60 13.51
CA TRP A 25 1.12 -0.41 12.33
C TRP A 25 2.15 0.72 12.48
N ALA A 26 1.95 1.65 13.41
CA ALA A 26 2.84 2.78 13.70
C ALA A 26 3.29 3.56 12.46
N LEU A 27 2.41 3.69 11.47
CA LEU A 27 2.72 4.37 10.22
C LEU A 27 2.79 5.88 10.44
N PRO A 28 3.76 6.59 9.82
CA PRO A 28 3.78 8.05 9.83
C PRO A 28 2.52 8.62 9.18
N GLN A 29 1.99 9.70 9.75
CA GLN A 29 0.84 10.38 9.17
C GLN A 29 1.16 10.90 7.77
N GLY A 30 0.23 10.74 6.82
CA GLY A 30 0.41 11.15 5.42
C GLY A 30 1.27 10.20 4.58
N SER A 31 1.90 9.19 5.20
CA SER A 31 2.64 8.18 4.45
C SER A 31 1.72 7.20 3.73
N TRP A 32 2.27 6.53 2.73
CA TRP A 32 1.66 5.45 2.00
C TRP A 32 2.33 4.14 2.39
N ALA A 33 1.53 3.12 2.69
CA ALA A 33 2.01 1.78 2.96
C ALA A 33 1.57 0.80 1.87
N LEU A 34 2.49 -0.04 1.40
CA LEU A 34 2.18 -1.13 0.49
C LEU A 34 1.99 -2.42 1.28
N LEU A 35 0.77 -2.96 1.22
CA LEU A 35 0.44 -4.24 1.82
C LEU A 35 0.44 -5.34 0.77
N ARG A 36 1.05 -6.47 1.12
CA ARG A 36 0.99 -7.71 0.35
C ARG A 36 -0.34 -8.43 0.60
N PRO A 37 -0.78 -9.30 -0.34
CA PRO A 37 -2.00 -10.08 -0.18
C PRO A 37 -2.02 -11.00 1.06
N ASP A 38 -0.85 -11.35 1.61
CA ASP A 38 -0.71 -12.16 2.83
C ASP A 38 -0.77 -11.32 4.13
N GLY A 39 -1.01 -10.01 4.02
CA GLY A 39 -1.17 -9.10 5.17
C GLY A 39 0.12 -8.47 5.68
N TYR A 40 1.27 -8.67 5.02
CA TYR A 40 2.52 -8.06 5.44
C TYR A 40 2.81 -6.73 4.74
N LEU A 41 3.48 -5.81 5.44
CA LEU A 41 4.02 -4.58 4.86
C LEU A 41 5.20 -4.91 3.94
N ALA A 42 5.13 -4.45 2.71
CA ALA A 42 6.24 -4.49 1.76
C ALA A 42 7.08 -3.20 1.78
N ALA A 43 6.43 -2.04 1.98
CA ALA A 43 7.10 -0.75 2.00
C ALA A 43 6.25 0.32 2.72
N VAL A 44 6.92 1.33 3.26
CA VAL A 44 6.34 2.59 3.73
C VAL A 44 7.04 3.72 3.00
N VAL A 45 6.27 4.65 2.44
CA VAL A 45 6.76 5.70 1.55
C VAL A 45 6.13 7.03 1.97
N ASP A 46 6.94 8.08 1.99
CA ASP A 46 6.46 9.42 2.30
C ASP A 46 5.46 9.93 1.24
N ALA A 47 4.55 10.83 1.64
CA ALA A 47 3.57 11.47 0.77
C ALA A 47 4.21 12.07 -0.49
N ASP A 48 5.36 12.71 -0.35
CA ASP A 48 6.09 13.38 -1.44
C ASP A 48 6.53 12.41 -2.54
N HIS A 49 6.65 11.12 -2.21
CA HIS A 49 7.13 10.08 -3.11
C HIS A 49 6.00 9.18 -3.66
N ALA A 50 4.73 9.52 -3.40
CA ALA A 50 3.58 8.73 -3.86
C ALA A 50 3.52 8.59 -5.40
N GLY A 51 3.98 9.59 -6.14
CA GLY A 51 4.09 9.53 -7.60
C GLY A 51 5.10 8.47 -8.09
N ALA A 52 6.26 8.38 -7.43
CA ALA A 52 7.27 7.37 -7.70
C ALA A 52 6.76 5.96 -7.36
N MET A 53 6.04 5.81 -6.24
CA MET A 53 5.44 4.52 -5.88
C MET A 53 4.40 4.03 -6.90
N ARG A 54 3.49 4.91 -7.36
CA ARG A 54 2.54 4.55 -8.43
C ARG A 54 3.26 4.09 -9.70
N ARG A 55 4.36 4.75 -10.07
CA ARG A 55 5.16 4.37 -11.24
C ARG A 55 5.83 3.02 -11.06
N TRP A 56 6.39 2.76 -9.88
CA TRP A 56 7.00 1.47 -9.54
C TRP A 56 5.98 0.32 -9.53
N LEU A 57 4.80 0.54 -8.93
CA LEU A 57 3.70 -0.44 -8.95
C LEU A 57 3.23 -0.73 -10.37
N GLY A 58 3.16 0.29 -11.24
CA GLY A 58 2.83 0.10 -12.65
C GLY A 58 3.84 -0.77 -13.41
N GLN A 59 5.13 -0.69 -13.07
CA GLN A 59 6.17 -1.56 -13.64
C GLN A 59 6.01 -2.99 -13.11
N MET A 60 6.04 -3.16 -11.79
CA MET A 60 5.94 -4.47 -11.14
C MET A 60 4.67 -5.26 -11.51
N LEU A 61 3.53 -4.57 -11.63
CA LEU A 61 2.25 -5.19 -12.00
C LEU A 61 2.06 -5.31 -13.52
N GLY A 62 2.72 -4.47 -14.31
CA GLY A 62 2.70 -4.49 -15.78
C GLY A 62 3.64 -5.52 -16.40
N GLU A 63 4.68 -5.95 -15.67
CA GLU A 63 5.63 -6.98 -16.09
C GLU A 63 5.11 -8.41 -15.84
N ALA A 64 3.97 -8.56 -15.15
CA ALA A 64 3.39 -9.86 -14.79
C ALA A 64 2.65 -10.59 -15.93
N CYS A 65 2.73 -10.12 -17.19
CA CYS A 65 2.08 -10.80 -18.31
C CYS A 65 2.86 -12.04 -18.81
N CYS A 66 4.10 -12.25 -18.38
CA CYS A 66 4.96 -13.33 -18.92
C CYS A 66 5.45 -14.35 -17.88
N ILE A 67 4.97 -14.33 -16.63
CA ILE A 67 5.31 -15.40 -15.69
C ILE A 67 4.42 -16.61 -16.00
N GLY A 68 4.87 -17.42 -16.96
CA GLY A 68 4.32 -18.74 -17.28
C GLY A 68 4.41 -19.71 -16.09
N PRO A 69 3.75 -20.88 -16.18
CA PRO A 69 3.56 -21.74 -15.03
C PRO A 69 4.90 -22.27 -14.56
N TYR A 70 5.08 -22.28 -13.24
CA TYR A 70 6.15 -23.00 -12.56
C TYR A 70 6.36 -24.40 -13.19
N ARG A 71 7.59 -24.66 -13.64
CA ARG A 71 8.15 -26.00 -13.79
C ARG A 71 9.23 -26.19 -12.74
#